data_AF-A0A1H9PF44-F1
#
_entry.id   AF-A0A1H9PF44-F1
#
_cell.length_a   1.000
_cell.length_b   1.000
_cell.length_c   1.000
_cell.angle_alpha   90.00
_cell.angle_beta   90.00
_cell.angle_gamma   90.00
#
_symmetry.space_group_name_H-M   'P 1'
#
loop_
_entity.id
_entity.type
_entity.pdbx_description
1 polymer ?
#
loop_
_entity_poly.entity_id
_entity_poly.type
_entity_poly.pdbx_seq_one_letter_code
_entity_poly.pdbx_strand_id
1 'polypeptide(L)'
;MPDEVVSAIAAQAEAVHARVLLIRRPGRAREGLRRWAFVESTPGQERAWWSSYRDPLELTDLGLAAPRGELSSAPIYLVCAHSRHDACCAIRGRPLAAALASVRPEETWECTHVGGDRFAGNMVVLPHGLYYGQVPPELASRIVHQHEAGLLELAHFRGRTTYSAPVQAAQDLARAESGDTRLGSFPPQSVRHTGHEQWEVTLDGAILEVRATFHRSDTPLTCSATVPAAVRGFELVRWLSKPQ
;
A
#
# COMPACT_ATOMS: atom_id res chain seq x y z
N MET A 1 5.38 -0.93 25.35
CA MET A 1 5.14 0.51 25.18
C MET A 1 4.19 0.91 26.29
N PRO A 2 4.41 2.00 27.03
CA PRO A 2 3.43 2.48 28.02
C PRO A 2 2.08 2.78 27.35
N ASP A 3 0.97 2.54 28.05
CA ASP A 3 -0.38 2.72 27.49
C ASP A 3 -0.67 4.19 27.11
N GLU A 4 -0.15 5.15 27.88
CA GLU A 4 -0.25 6.58 27.58
C GLU A 4 0.37 6.92 26.22
N VAL A 5 1.51 6.31 25.90
CA VAL A 5 2.22 6.51 24.62
C VAL A 5 1.41 5.93 23.47
N VAL A 6 0.84 4.73 23.66
CA VAL A 6 0.00 4.10 22.63
C VAL A 6 -1.23 4.94 22.33
N SER A 7 -1.92 5.41 23.37
CA SER A 7 -3.09 6.29 23.25
C SER A 7 -2.75 7.62 22.58
N ALA A 8 -1.62 8.24 22.94
CA ALA A 8 -1.17 9.49 22.33
C ALA A 8 -0.84 9.33 20.83
N ILE A 9 -0.18 8.23 20.44
CA ILE A 9 0.10 7.94 19.02
C ILE A 9 -1.22 7.76 18.25
N ALA A 10 -2.17 7.02 18.81
CA ALA A 10 -3.47 6.76 18.18
C ALA A 10 -4.25 8.07 17.97
N ALA A 11 -4.36 8.91 19.00
CA ALA A 11 -5.09 10.18 18.92
C ALA A 11 -4.47 11.14 17.90
N GLN A 12 -3.13 11.24 17.86
CA GLN A 12 -2.44 12.07 16.88
C GLN A 12 -2.63 11.57 15.45
N ALA A 13 -2.57 10.25 15.24
CA ALA A 13 -2.79 9.66 13.91
C ALA A 13 -4.23 9.86 13.44
N GLU A 14 -5.22 9.70 14.33
CA GLU A 14 -6.63 9.94 14.03
C GLU A 14 -6.88 11.38 13.59
N ALA A 15 -6.28 12.37 14.27
CA ALA A 15 -6.42 13.79 13.96
C ALA A 15 -5.95 14.19 12.55
N VAL A 16 -5.07 13.39 11.93
CA VAL A 16 -4.58 13.60 10.55
C VAL A 16 -5.02 12.49 9.60
N HIS A 17 -5.95 11.63 10.02
CA HIS A 17 -6.43 10.46 9.27
C HIS A 17 -5.31 9.52 8.79
N ALA A 18 -4.24 9.40 9.57
CA ALA A 18 -3.11 8.52 9.27
C ALA A 18 -3.32 7.11 9.84
N ARG A 19 -2.73 6.14 9.14
CA ARG A 19 -2.64 4.76 9.63
C ARG A 19 -1.31 4.55 10.33
N VAL A 20 -1.36 3.95 11.52
CA VAL A 20 -0.16 3.56 12.27
C VAL A 20 0.28 2.15 11.87
N LEU A 21 1.57 1.99 11.55
CA LEU A 21 2.21 0.69 11.34
C LEU A 21 3.44 0.59 12.24
N LEU A 22 3.62 -0.55 12.90
CA LEU A 22 4.88 -0.85 13.58
C LEU A 22 5.82 -1.48 12.57
N ILE A 23 7.05 -0.98 12.51
CA ILE A 23 8.07 -1.42 11.56
C ILE A 23 9.29 -2.00 12.28
N ARG A 24 10.00 -2.89 11.61
CA ARG A 24 11.32 -3.38 12.03
C ARG A 24 12.18 -3.74 10.83
N ARG A 25 13.49 -3.79 11.01
CA ARG A 25 14.39 -4.35 10.00
C ARG A 25 14.15 -5.85 9.84
N PRO A 26 14.19 -6.40 8.61
CA PRO A 26 14.19 -7.84 8.40
C PRO A 26 15.38 -8.51 9.09
N GLY A 27 15.18 -9.73 9.60
CA GLY A 27 16.23 -10.50 10.27
C GLY A 27 16.42 -10.15 11.75
N ARG A 28 17.67 -10.17 12.23
CA ARG A 28 17.99 -9.94 13.65
C ARG A 28 17.86 -8.47 13.99
N ALA A 29 17.40 -8.20 15.21
CA ALA A 29 17.35 -6.83 15.74
C ALA A 29 18.75 -6.22 15.68
N ARG A 30 18.85 -5.04 15.05
CA ARG A 30 20.06 -4.22 15.05
C ARG A 30 20.03 -3.34 16.29
N GLU A 31 21.14 -3.24 17.00
CA GLU A 31 21.33 -2.20 18.01
C GLU A 31 21.41 -0.85 17.33
N GLY A 32 20.80 0.18 17.93
CA GLY A 32 20.79 1.53 17.38
C GLY A 32 19.59 2.36 17.83
N LEU A 33 19.54 3.58 17.32
CA LEU A 33 18.42 4.49 17.53
C LEU A 33 17.14 3.92 16.91
N ARG A 34 16.05 3.94 17.68
CA ARG A 34 14.74 3.56 17.18
C ARG A 34 14.25 4.67 16.25
N ARG A 35 13.63 4.29 15.14
CA ARG A 35 13.17 5.21 14.10
C ARG A 35 11.67 5.08 13.88
N TRP A 36 11.07 6.16 13.44
CA TRP A 36 9.71 6.22 12.93
C TRP A 36 9.66 7.20 11.77
N ALA A 37 8.60 7.11 10.96
CA ALA A 37 8.38 8.06 9.88
C ALA A 37 6.90 8.44 9.79
N PHE A 38 6.63 9.70 9.46
CA PHE A 38 5.36 10.12 8.89
C PHE A 38 5.49 10.14 7.37
N VAL A 39 4.47 9.66 6.65
CA VAL A 39 4.52 9.53 5.20
C VAL A 39 3.28 10.16 4.59
N GLU A 40 3.48 11.13 3.71
CA GLU A 40 2.46 11.69 2.85
C GLU A 40 2.46 10.93 1.53
N SER A 41 1.30 10.40 1.13
CA SER A 41 1.14 9.61 -0.09
C SER A 41 0.24 10.28 -1.13
N THR A 42 -0.22 11.50 -0.88
CA THR A 42 -0.99 12.31 -1.81
C THR A 42 -0.22 12.49 -3.12
N PRO A 43 -0.83 12.19 -4.28
CA PRO A 43 -0.22 12.42 -5.59
C PRO A 43 0.35 13.84 -5.75
N GLY A 44 1.62 13.93 -6.16
CA GLY A 44 2.35 15.19 -6.32
C GLY A 44 2.96 15.76 -5.03
N GLN A 45 2.69 15.14 -3.88
CA GLN A 45 3.20 15.58 -2.57
C GLN A 45 3.95 14.47 -1.83
N GLU A 46 4.26 13.35 -2.51
CA GLU A 46 4.79 12.13 -1.93
C GLU A 46 6.14 12.37 -1.24
N ARG A 47 6.18 12.19 0.09
CA ARG A 47 7.40 12.34 0.88
C ARG A 47 7.29 11.68 2.24
N ALA A 48 8.43 11.44 2.87
CA ALA A 48 8.52 10.91 4.23
C ALA A 48 9.36 11.82 5.11
N TRP A 49 9.02 11.90 6.40
CA TRP A 49 9.81 12.56 7.43
C TRP A 49 10.30 11.52 8.42
N TRP A 50 11.60 11.23 8.41
CA TRP A 50 12.22 10.27 9.32
C TRP A 50 12.68 10.95 10.60
N SER A 51 12.31 10.35 11.73
CA SER A 51 12.71 10.79 13.06
C SER A 51 13.22 9.60 13.88
N SER A 52 13.97 9.91 14.93
CA SER A 52 14.48 8.91 15.89
C SER A 52 14.07 9.25 17.31
N TYR A 53 13.96 8.24 18.16
CA TYR A 53 13.62 8.41 19.57
C TYR A 53 14.44 7.44 20.43
N ARG A 54 14.64 7.78 21.71
CA ARG A 54 15.29 6.91 22.70
C ARG A 54 14.29 6.51 23.78
N ASP A 55 13.58 7.49 24.32
CA ASP A 55 12.52 7.31 25.29
C ASP A 55 11.16 7.17 24.56
N PRO A 56 10.41 6.09 24.79
CA PRO A 56 9.01 5.98 24.38
C PRO A 56 8.14 7.22 24.61
N LEU A 57 8.37 7.98 25.69
CA LEU A 57 7.60 9.18 26.01
C LEU A 57 7.75 10.28 24.96
N GLU A 58 8.85 10.30 24.19
CA GLU A 58 9.04 11.23 23.07
C GLU A 58 7.97 11.05 21.98
N LEU A 59 7.33 9.87 21.90
CA LEU A 59 6.27 9.58 20.92
C LEU A 59 4.90 10.17 21.33
N THR A 60 4.79 10.80 22.50
CA THR A 60 3.55 11.48 22.92
C THR A 60 3.30 12.79 22.17
N ASP A 61 4.34 13.39 21.56
CA ASP A 61 4.25 14.49 20.58
C ASP A 61 5.07 14.14 19.33
N LEU A 62 4.41 13.54 18.34
CA LEU A 62 4.98 13.27 17.02
C LEU A 62 4.92 14.49 16.09
N GLY A 63 4.14 15.53 16.43
CA GLY A 63 3.97 16.71 15.59
C GLY A 63 3.37 16.41 14.20
N LEU A 64 2.46 15.44 14.06
CA LEU A 64 1.97 14.98 12.74
C LEU A 64 1.26 16.05 11.90
N ALA A 65 0.69 17.09 12.53
CA ALA A 65 0.07 18.21 11.80
C ALA A 65 1.10 19.14 11.12
N ALA A 66 2.34 19.14 11.62
CA ALA A 66 3.47 19.85 11.03
C ALA A 66 4.71 18.95 11.11
N PRO A 67 4.78 17.91 10.25
CA PRO A 67 5.77 16.85 10.36
C PRO A 67 7.21 17.38 10.41
N ARG A 68 8.00 16.81 11.32
CA ARG A 68 9.40 17.18 11.57
C ARG A 68 10.30 15.96 11.34
N GLY A 69 11.56 16.22 11.03
CA GLY A 69 12.56 15.17 10.82
C GLY A 69 13.30 15.33 9.50
N GLU A 70 14.08 14.31 9.16
CA GLU A 70 14.81 14.23 7.89
C GLU A 70 13.81 13.97 6.76
N LEU A 71 13.65 14.96 5.88
CA LEU A 71 12.79 14.83 4.70
C LEU A 71 13.46 13.90 3.67
N SER A 72 12.70 12.94 3.17
CA SER A 72 13.18 11.99 2.15
C SER A 72 12.11 11.68 1.13
N SER A 73 12.52 11.58 -0.13
CA SER A 73 11.74 11.02 -1.23
C SER A 73 12.19 9.59 -1.58
N ALA A 74 13.13 9.02 -0.82
CA ALA A 74 13.60 7.66 -1.06
C ALA A 74 12.46 6.65 -0.87
N PRO A 75 12.39 5.59 -1.69
CA PRO A 75 11.41 4.54 -1.51
C PRO A 75 11.51 3.89 -0.12
N ILE A 76 10.37 3.48 0.42
CA ILE A 76 10.30 2.62 1.61
C ILE A 76 9.50 1.38 1.20
N TYR A 77 10.16 0.23 1.26
CA TYR A 77 9.56 -1.05 0.92
C TYR A 77 9.08 -1.74 2.20
N LEU A 78 7.78 -1.63 2.48
CA LEU A 78 7.15 -2.27 3.62
C LEU A 78 6.58 -3.63 3.23
N VAL A 79 6.88 -4.66 4.01
CA VAL A 79 6.29 -5.99 3.82
C VAL A 79 5.56 -6.42 5.09
N CYS A 80 4.30 -6.84 4.95
CA CYS A 80 3.55 -7.37 6.09
C CYS A 80 4.18 -8.69 6.55
N ALA A 81 4.68 -8.75 7.78
CA ALA A 81 5.28 -9.96 8.38
C ALA A 81 4.60 -10.34 9.71
N HIS A 82 3.40 -9.81 9.93
CA HIS A 82 2.66 -9.96 11.17
C HIS A 82 2.11 -11.38 11.31
N SER A 83 2.50 -12.10 12.38
CA SER A 83 2.13 -13.52 12.57
C SER A 83 0.95 -13.76 13.52
N ARG A 84 0.55 -12.77 14.34
CA ARG A 84 -0.54 -12.96 15.32
C ARG A 84 -1.93 -12.82 14.72
N HIS A 85 -2.10 -11.88 13.80
CA HIS A 85 -3.33 -11.68 13.02
C HIS A 85 -3.57 -12.83 12.04
N ASP A 86 -2.61 -13.09 11.15
CA ASP A 86 -2.69 -14.20 10.19
C ASP A 86 -1.30 -14.78 9.90
N ALA A 87 -1.15 -16.09 10.10
CA ALA A 87 0.13 -16.77 9.90
C ALA A 87 0.64 -16.67 8.45
N CYS A 88 -0.24 -16.60 7.46
CA CYS A 88 0.15 -16.51 6.04
C CYS A 88 0.97 -15.25 5.73
N CYS A 89 0.65 -14.12 6.37
CA CYS A 89 1.40 -12.88 6.20
C CYS A 89 2.85 -13.05 6.66
N ALA A 90 3.09 -13.71 7.80
CA ALA A 90 4.46 -14.00 8.24
C ALA A 90 5.16 -15.05 7.36
N ILE A 91 4.45 -16.11 6.95
CA ILE A 91 5.01 -17.21 6.15
C ILE A 91 5.47 -16.72 4.77
N ARG A 92 4.65 -15.91 4.10
CA ARG A 92 4.95 -15.41 2.74
C ARG A 92 5.69 -14.08 2.76
N GLY A 93 5.43 -13.22 3.74
CA GLY A 93 6.02 -11.89 3.83
C GLY A 93 7.48 -11.89 4.28
N ARG A 94 7.89 -12.74 5.23
CA ARG A 94 9.29 -12.74 5.70
C ARG A 94 10.29 -13.11 4.60
N PRO A 95 10.06 -14.14 3.77
CA PRO A 95 10.92 -14.42 2.62
C PRO A 95 11.00 -13.24 1.63
N LEU A 96 9.86 -12.59 1.35
CA LEU A 96 9.83 -11.40 0.49
C LEU A 96 10.63 -10.24 1.09
N ALA A 97 10.47 -9.96 2.38
CA ALA A 97 11.22 -8.92 3.08
C ALA A 97 12.72 -9.19 3.07
N ALA A 98 13.14 -10.45 3.23
CA ALA A 98 14.54 -10.85 3.13
C ALA A 98 15.09 -10.65 1.71
N ALA A 99 14.31 -11.01 0.68
CA ALA A 99 14.69 -10.80 -0.73
C ALA A 99 14.77 -9.32 -1.11
N LEU A 100 13.89 -8.46 -0.58
CA LEU A 100 13.99 -7.02 -0.77
C LEU A 100 15.22 -6.45 -0.04
N ALA A 101 15.49 -6.90 1.18
CA ALA A 101 16.63 -6.43 1.96
C ALA A 101 17.99 -6.83 1.37
N SER A 102 18.06 -7.87 0.53
CA SER A 102 19.30 -8.20 -0.19
C SER A 102 19.61 -7.22 -1.33
N VAL A 103 18.59 -6.49 -1.82
CA VAL A 103 18.72 -5.49 -2.91
C VAL A 103 18.73 -4.06 -2.36
N ARG A 104 17.91 -3.78 -1.33
CA ARG A 104 17.70 -2.47 -0.70
C ARG A 104 17.65 -2.62 0.83
N PRO A 105 18.80 -2.85 1.49
CA PRO A 105 18.85 -3.17 2.92
C PRO A 105 18.35 -2.02 3.82
N GLU A 106 18.55 -0.77 3.42
CA GLU A 106 18.23 0.39 4.25
C GLU A 106 16.83 0.97 3.98
N GLU A 107 16.20 0.60 2.88
CA GLU A 107 14.84 1.02 2.49
C GLU A 107 13.79 -0.04 2.84
N THR A 108 14.21 -1.28 3.11
CA THR A 108 13.31 -2.40 3.38
C THR A 108 12.97 -2.55 4.86
N TRP A 109 11.69 -2.74 5.15
CA TRP A 109 11.16 -2.97 6.49
C TRP A 109 10.08 -4.04 6.49
N GLU A 110 10.05 -4.84 7.55
CA GLU A 110 8.86 -5.60 7.92
C GLU A 110 7.90 -4.69 8.67
N CYS A 111 6.59 -4.90 8.50
CA CYS A 111 5.56 -4.13 9.18
C CYS A 111 4.41 -4.99 9.74
N THR A 112 3.61 -4.37 10.59
CA THR A 112 2.31 -4.91 11.05
C THR A 112 1.30 -5.01 9.91
N HIS A 113 0.16 -5.65 10.17
CA HIS A 113 -0.86 -5.93 9.17
C HIS A 113 -1.32 -4.68 8.39
N VAL A 114 -1.25 -4.76 7.06
CA VAL A 114 -1.59 -3.67 6.11
C VAL A 114 -2.95 -3.86 5.42
N GLY A 115 -3.71 -4.92 5.74
CA GLY A 115 -4.97 -5.23 5.05
C GLY A 115 -4.81 -6.28 3.96
N GLY A 116 -5.77 -7.20 3.88
CA GLY A 116 -5.90 -8.17 2.79
C GLY A 116 -5.04 -9.41 2.93
N ASP A 117 -5.26 -10.22 3.98
CA ASP A 117 -4.48 -11.44 4.25
C ASP A 117 -4.56 -12.48 3.13
N ARG A 118 -5.66 -12.53 2.36
CA ARG A 118 -5.74 -13.33 1.11
C ARG A 118 -4.65 -13.02 0.09
N PHE A 119 -4.03 -11.85 0.23
CA PHE A 119 -2.95 -11.37 -0.62
C PHE A 119 -1.56 -11.48 0.02
N ALA A 120 -1.40 -12.32 1.06
CA ALA A 120 -0.13 -12.55 1.75
C ALA A 120 1.05 -12.72 0.76
N GLY A 121 2.18 -12.12 1.11
CA GLY A 121 3.07 -11.49 0.13
C GLY A 121 2.69 -10.03 -0.13
N ASN A 122 2.10 -9.37 0.89
CA ASN A 122 1.66 -7.98 0.82
C ASN A 122 2.84 -7.03 1.00
N MET A 123 3.05 -6.18 0.00
CA MET A 123 4.10 -5.18 -0.04
C MET A 123 3.46 -3.80 -0.27
N VAL A 124 3.93 -2.79 0.44
CA VAL A 124 3.55 -1.39 0.24
C VAL A 124 4.80 -0.61 -0.12
N VAL A 125 4.75 0.13 -1.23
CA VAL A 125 5.84 1.02 -1.65
C VAL A 125 5.44 2.45 -1.36
N LEU A 126 6.14 3.04 -0.41
CA LEU A 126 6.01 4.44 0.00
C LEU A 126 7.14 5.27 -0.60
N PRO A 127 6.99 6.60 -0.75
CA PRO A 127 5.84 7.39 -0.33
C PRO A 127 4.61 7.30 -1.24
N HIS A 128 4.73 6.68 -2.43
CA HIS A 128 3.64 6.60 -3.42
C HIS A 128 2.37 5.85 -2.96
N GLY A 129 2.43 5.06 -1.90
CA GLY A 129 1.27 4.35 -1.37
C GLY A 129 0.79 3.22 -2.28
N LEU A 130 1.71 2.55 -2.98
CA LEU A 130 1.41 1.48 -3.93
C LEU A 130 1.28 0.15 -3.20
N TYR A 131 0.17 -0.55 -3.38
CA TYR A 131 -0.03 -1.89 -2.82
C TYR A 131 0.28 -2.95 -3.86
N TYR A 132 1.01 -3.97 -3.42
CA TYR A 132 1.21 -5.21 -4.15
C TYR A 132 0.77 -6.39 -3.28
N GLY A 133 0.23 -7.43 -3.91
CA GLY A 133 -0.25 -8.63 -3.23
C GLY A 133 0.25 -9.89 -3.89
N GLN A 134 0.35 -10.95 -3.10
CA GLN A 134 0.83 -12.27 -3.54
C GLN A 134 2.19 -12.20 -4.24
N VAL A 135 3.03 -11.24 -3.84
CA VAL A 135 4.36 -11.04 -4.44
C VAL A 135 5.26 -12.19 -4.02
N PRO A 136 5.79 -12.99 -4.97
CA PRO A 136 6.77 -14.02 -4.67
C PRO A 136 8.15 -13.37 -4.44
N PRO A 137 9.00 -13.91 -3.55
CA PRO A 137 10.31 -13.33 -3.23
C PRO A 137 11.22 -13.11 -4.44
N GLU A 138 11.12 -13.97 -5.46
CA GLU A 138 11.93 -13.92 -6.68
C GLU A 138 11.67 -12.65 -7.51
N LEU A 139 10.52 -12.00 -7.32
CA LEU A 139 10.18 -10.75 -8.01
C LEU A 139 10.60 -9.49 -7.27
N ALA A 140 11.16 -9.60 -6.05
CA ALA A 140 11.59 -8.46 -5.24
C ALA A 140 12.49 -7.49 -6.02
N SER A 141 13.56 -8.02 -6.63
CA SER A 141 14.50 -7.22 -7.42
C SER A 141 13.82 -6.56 -8.62
N ARG A 142 12.93 -7.26 -9.31
CA ARG A 142 12.20 -6.72 -10.47
C ARG A 142 11.32 -5.54 -10.08
N ILE A 143 10.55 -5.68 -9.00
CA ILE A 143 9.65 -4.62 -8.52
C ILE A 143 10.45 -3.38 -8.08
N VAL A 144 11.57 -3.57 -7.37
CA VAL A 144 12.45 -2.46 -6.95
C VAL A 144 12.94 -1.67 -8.17
N HIS A 145 13.55 -2.36 -9.15
CA HIS A 145 14.10 -1.69 -10.33
C HIS A 145 13.01 -1.02 -11.18
N GLN A 146 11.85 -1.67 -11.35
CA GLN A 146 10.72 -1.04 -12.05
C GLN A 146 10.25 0.21 -11.32
N HIS A 147 10.06 0.15 -10.00
CA HIS A 147 9.58 1.29 -9.23
C HIS A 147 10.54 2.49 -9.33
N GLU A 148 11.84 2.24 -9.19
CA GLU A 148 12.86 3.28 -9.31
C GLU A 148 12.95 3.85 -10.74
N ALA A 149 12.58 3.07 -11.75
CA ALA A 149 12.43 3.53 -13.13
C ALA A 149 11.07 4.22 -13.40
N GLY A 150 10.22 4.40 -12.39
CA GLY A 150 8.88 4.99 -12.54
C GLY A 150 7.87 4.07 -13.21
N LEU A 151 8.06 2.75 -13.12
CA LEU A 151 7.23 1.71 -13.72
C LEU A 151 6.55 0.84 -12.65
N LEU A 152 5.46 0.17 -13.03
CA LEU A 152 4.65 -0.69 -12.17
C LEU A 152 4.70 -2.15 -12.61
N GLU A 153 4.83 -3.05 -11.63
CA GLU A 153 4.65 -4.49 -11.83
C GLU A 153 3.17 -4.87 -11.76
N LEU A 154 2.47 -4.82 -12.89
CA LEU A 154 1.00 -4.92 -12.92
C LEU A 154 0.46 -6.27 -12.42
N ALA A 155 1.16 -7.38 -12.62
CA ALA A 155 0.66 -8.71 -12.26
C ALA A 155 0.35 -8.88 -10.77
N HIS A 156 1.01 -8.09 -9.92
CA HIS A 156 0.83 -8.11 -8.47
C HIS A 156 0.26 -6.80 -7.92
N PHE A 157 0.05 -5.80 -8.77
CA PHE A 157 -0.38 -4.48 -8.36
C PHE A 157 -1.84 -4.51 -7.90
N ARG A 158 -2.10 -3.86 -6.76
CA ARG A 158 -3.42 -3.76 -6.15
C ARG A 158 -3.94 -2.33 -6.11
N GLY A 159 -3.22 -1.40 -6.75
CA GLY A 159 -3.55 0.01 -6.82
C GLY A 159 -2.90 0.86 -5.72
N ARG A 160 -3.44 2.06 -5.52
CA ARG A 160 -2.85 3.15 -4.71
C ARG A 160 -3.77 3.53 -3.56
N THR A 161 -3.21 3.75 -2.37
CA THR A 161 -3.97 4.06 -1.13
C THR A 161 -4.89 5.26 -1.23
N THR A 162 -4.51 6.26 -2.03
CA THR A 162 -5.21 7.54 -2.14
C THR A 162 -6.40 7.52 -3.08
N TYR A 163 -6.64 6.42 -3.80
CA TYR A 163 -7.70 6.33 -4.79
C TYR A 163 -8.80 5.38 -4.35
N SER A 164 -10.04 5.70 -4.74
CA SER A 164 -11.18 4.82 -4.49
C SER A 164 -11.11 3.57 -5.37
N ALA A 165 -11.81 2.51 -4.95
CA ALA A 165 -11.85 1.26 -5.69
C ALA A 165 -12.27 1.40 -7.18
N PRO A 166 -13.33 2.17 -7.56
CA PRO A 166 -13.67 2.35 -8.98
C PRO A 166 -12.58 3.08 -9.77
N VAL A 167 -11.87 4.02 -9.16
CA VAL A 167 -10.73 4.71 -9.81
C VAL A 167 -9.58 3.73 -10.06
N GLN A 168 -9.24 2.90 -9.07
CA GLN A 168 -8.18 1.91 -9.21
C GLN A 168 -8.52 0.87 -10.28
N ALA A 169 -9.77 0.41 -10.33
CA ALA A 169 -10.25 -0.50 -11.39
C ALA A 169 -10.16 0.15 -12.77
N ALA A 170 -10.55 1.42 -12.88
CA ALA A 170 -10.45 2.16 -14.12
C ALA A 170 -9.00 2.32 -14.61
N GLN A 171 -8.06 2.61 -13.69
CA GLN A 171 -6.64 2.66 -14.01
C GLN A 171 -6.11 1.31 -14.47
N ASP A 172 -6.47 0.22 -13.79
CA ASP A 172 -6.07 -1.13 -14.17
C ASP A 172 -6.55 -1.49 -15.60
N LEU A 173 -7.82 -1.22 -15.90
CA LEU A 173 -8.39 -1.43 -17.24
C LEU A 173 -7.70 -0.59 -18.33
N ALA A 174 -7.39 0.68 -18.05
CA ALA A 174 -6.70 1.55 -19.00
C ALA A 174 -5.27 1.08 -19.27
N ARG A 175 -4.57 0.56 -18.26
CA ARG A 175 -3.23 -0.02 -18.40
C ARG A 175 -3.26 -1.34 -19.16
N ALA A 176 -4.27 -2.18 -18.92
CA ALA A 176 -4.45 -3.42 -19.66
C ALA A 176 -4.74 -3.16 -21.15
N GLU A 177 -5.52 -2.13 -21.48
CA GLU A 177 -5.84 -1.76 -22.86
C GLU A 177 -4.64 -1.15 -23.61
N SER A 178 -3.87 -0.27 -22.96
CA SER A 178 -2.76 0.48 -23.59
C SER A 178 -1.39 -0.20 -23.48
N GLY A 179 -1.20 -1.07 -22.47
CA GLY A 179 0.11 -1.57 -22.08
C GLY A 179 0.98 -0.57 -21.31
N ASP A 180 0.47 0.61 -20.95
CA ASP A 180 1.25 1.63 -20.23
C ASP A 180 1.44 1.27 -18.75
N THR A 181 2.68 0.97 -18.38
CA THR A 181 3.06 0.59 -17.01
C THR A 181 3.64 1.73 -16.19
N ARG A 182 3.69 2.96 -16.70
CA ARG A 182 4.28 4.10 -15.97
C ARG A 182 3.46 4.47 -14.75
N LEU A 183 4.11 4.69 -13.61
CA LEU A 183 3.50 5.06 -12.33
C LEU A 183 2.59 6.29 -12.46
N GLY A 184 3.05 7.30 -13.20
CA GLY A 184 2.34 8.56 -13.38
C GLY A 184 1.20 8.54 -14.40
N SER A 185 0.96 7.42 -15.10
CA SER A 185 -0.09 7.36 -16.13
C SER A 185 -1.48 7.24 -15.54
N PHE A 186 -2.45 7.78 -16.29
CA PHE A 186 -3.87 7.79 -15.96
C PHE A 186 -4.21 8.42 -14.60
N PRO A 187 -3.69 9.61 -14.23
CA PRO A 187 -4.16 10.31 -13.04
C PRO A 187 -5.68 10.55 -13.14
N PRO A 188 -6.43 10.31 -12.06
CA PRO A 188 -7.88 10.52 -12.07
C PRO A 188 -8.21 12.01 -12.12
N GLN A 189 -9.16 12.37 -12.97
CA GLN A 189 -9.69 13.72 -13.12
C GLN A 189 -11.08 13.83 -12.46
N SER A 190 -11.93 12.81 -12.59
CA SER A 190 -13.22 12.77 -11.92
C SER A 190 -13.75 11.34 -11.74
N VAL A 191 -14.62 11.16 -10.75
CA VAL A 191 -15.41 9.94 -10.55
C VAL A 191 -16.84 10.32 -10.19
N ARG A 192 -17.82 9.74 -10.88
CA ARG A 192 -19.24 10.03 -10.69
C ARG A 192 -20.02 8.74 -10.57
N HIS A 193 -20.84 8.62 -9.53
CA HIS A 193 -21.77 7.51 -9.38
C HIS A 193 -22.94 7.69 -10.35
N THR A 194 -23.17 6.74 -11.25
CA THR A 194 -24.15 6.85 -12.36
C THR A 194 -25.32 5.89 -12.25
N GLY A 195 -25.22 4.88 -11.38
CA GLY A 195 -26.25 3.87 -11.20
C GLY A 195 -25.90 2.87 -10.10
N HIS A 196 -26.71 1.83 -9.93
CA HIS A 196 -26.48 0.82 -8.90
C HIS A 196 -25.12 0.11 -9.10
N GLU A 197 -24.19 0.33 -8.16
CA GLU A 197 -22.83 -0.18 -8.23
C GLU A 197 -22.11 0.22 -9.52
N GLN A 198 -22.40 1.39 -10.08
CA GLN A 198 -21.79 1.88 -11.33
C GLN A 198 -21.20 3.28 -11.19
N TRP A 199 -20.04 3.46 -11.82
CA TRP A 199 -19.32 4.72 -11.85
C TRP A 199 -18.83 5.02 -13.25
N GLU A 200 -18.93 6.29 -13.64
CA GLU A 200 -18.14 6.87 -14.72
C GLU A 200 -16.86 7.44 -14.12
N VAL A 201 -15.71 7.07 -14.69
CA VAL A 201 -14.39 7.54 -14.28
C VAL A 201 -13.74 8.24 -15.46
N THR A 202 -13.29 9.47 -15.22
CA THR A 202 -12.45 10.22 -16.15
C THR A 202 -11.02 10.16 -15.63
N LEU A 203 -10.13 9.55 -16.41
CA LEU A 203 -8.69 9.55 -16.23
C LEU A 203 -8.07 10.46 -17.29
N ASP A 204 -6.87 10.96 -17.04
CA ASP A 204 -6.12 11.59 -18.13
C ASP A 204 -5.82 10.55 -19.23
N GLY A 205 -6.29 10.82 -20.43
CA GLY A 205 -6.19 9.93 -21.59
C GLY A 205 -7.29 8.85 -21.72
N ALA A 206 -8.21 8.68 -20.76
CA ALA A 206 -9.25 7.65 -20.88
C ALA A 206 -10.54 7.99 -20.11
N ILE A 207 -11.70 7.61 -20.66
CA ILE A 207 -13.00 7.75 -19.99
C ILE A 207 -13.74 6.43 -20.10
N LEU A 208 -14.21 5.90 -18.98
CA LEU A 208 -14.86 4.59 -18.93
C LEU A 208 -15.88 4.49 -17.81
N GLU A 209 -16.84 3.60 -18.02
CA GLU A 209 -17.78 3.19 -16.99
C GLU A 209 -17.38 1.83 -16.43
N VAL A 210 -17.35 1.73 -15.10
CA VAL A 210 -17.06 0.49 -14.37
C VAL A 210 -18.25 0.12 -13.49
N ARG A 211 -18.45 -1.18 -13.28
CA ARG A 211 -19.46 -1.72 -12.37
C ARG A 211 -18.80 -2.62 -11.33
N ALA A 212 -19.21 -2.52 -10.07
CA ALA A 212 -18.76 -3.48 -9.07
C ALA A 212 -19.50 -4.81 -9.23
N THR A 213 -18.76 -5.90 -9.15
CA THR A 213 -19.27 -7.27 -9.11
C THR A 213 -18.95 -7.90 -7.76
N PHE A 214 -19.73 -8.89 -7.36
CA PHE A 214 -19.52 -9.59 -6.09
C PHE A 214 -19.48 -11.09 -6.36
N HIS A 215 -18.32 -11.70 -6.12
CA HIS A 215 -18.11 -13.12 -6.30
C HIS A 215 -17.97 -13.78 -4.95
N ARG A 216 -18.75 -14.84 -4.70
CA ARG A 216 -18.59 -15.63 -3.48
C ARG A 216 -17.26 -16.38 -3.57
N SER A 217 -16.47 -16.29 -2.52
CA SER A 217 -15.27 -17.09 -2.36
C SER A 217 -15.63 -18.39 -1.66
N ASP A 218 -15.32 -19.52 -2.31
CA ASP A 218 -15.54 -20.86 -1.75
C ASP A 218 -14.51 -21.19 -0.66
N THR A 219 -13.46 -20.39 -0.54
CA THR A 219 -12.47 -20.45 0.54
C THR A 219 -12.53 -19.20 1.42
N PRO A 220 -12.18 -19.29 2.72
CA PRO A 220 -12.07 -18.11 3.58
C PRO A 220 -11.05 -17.09 3.03
N LEU A 221 -11.33 -15.78 3.24
CA LEU A 221 -10.48 -14.69 2.74
C LEU A 221 -9.32 -14.32 3.68
N THR A 222 -9.27 -14.91 4.87
CA THR A 222 -8.15 -14.82 5.80
C THR A 222 -7.87 -16.22 6.34
N CYS A 223 -6.68 -16.47 6.87
CA CYS A 223 -6.35 -17.78 7.45
C CYS A 223 -7.10 -18.03 8.76
N SER A 224 -7.59 -16.97 9.39
CA SER A 224 -8.42 -16.98 10.59
C SER A 224 -9.93 -17.07 10.29
N ALA A 225 -10.38 -16.85 9.05
CA ALA A 225 -11.80 -16.83 8.72
C ALA A 225 -12.38 -18.26 8.63
N THR A 226 -13.58 -18.43 9.16
CA THR A 226 -14.32 -19.71 9.20
C THR A 226 -15.55 -19.73 8.30
N VAL A 227 -15.87 -18.60 7.65
CA VAL A 227 -17.05 -18.45 6.80
C VAL A 227 -16.68 -17.97 5.38
N PRO A 228 -17.41 -18.43 4.35
CA PRO A 228 -17.32 -17.88 3.00
C PRO A 228 -17.63 -16.38 3.01
N ALA A 229 -16.89 -15.60 2.22
CA ALA A 229 -17.11 -14.18 2.07
C ALA A 229 -17.24 -13.79 0.58
N ALA A 230 -17.92 -12.67 0.33
CA ALA A 230 -18.02 -12.11 -1.01
C ALA A 230 -16.81 -11.21 -1.29
N VAL A 231 -16.16 -11.42 -2.43
CA VAL A 231 -15.09 -10.59 -2.95
C VAL A 231 -15.71 -9.60 -3.92
N ARG A 232 -15.48 -8.31 -3.65
CA ARG A 232 -15.81 -7.25 -4.60
C ARG A 232 -14.76 -7.22 -5.71
N GLY A 233 -15.22 -7.29 -6.95
CA GLY A 233 -14.47 -7.03 -8.17
C GLY A 233 -15.06 -5.84 -8.92
N PHE A 234 -14.46 -5.50 -10.05
CA PHE A 234 -14.98 -4.50 -10.97
C PHE A 234 -14.84 -5.00 -12.40
N GLU A 235 -15.83 -4.68 -13.24
CA GLU A 235 -15.83 -4.98 -14.66
C GLU A 235 -16.01 -3.69 -15.48
N LEU A 236 -15.48 -3.71 -16.70
CA LEU A 236 -15.72 -2.66 -17.69
C LEU A 236 -17.17 -2.77 -18.20
N VAL A 237 -17.92 -1.68 -18.09
CA VAL A 237 -19.25 -1.56 -18.72
C VAL A 237 -19.07 -1.11 -20.17
N ARG A 238 -18.34 -0.01 -20.38
CA ARG A 238 -17.98 0.52 -21.71
C ARG A 238 -16.88 1.56 -21.62
N TRP A 239 -16.16 1.72 -22.72
CA TRP A 239 -15.31 2.89 -22.96
C TRP A 239 -16.16 4.04 -23.51
N LEU A 240 -16.00 5.23 -22.93
CA LEU A 240 -16.47 6.49 -23.51
C LEU A 240 -15.35 7.16 -24.33
N SER A 241 -14.10 6.95 -23.91
CA SER A 241 -12.89 7.28 -24.66
C SER A 241 -11.78 6.30 -24.28
N LYS A 242 -11.19 5.61 -25.26
CA LYS A 242 -10.11 4.65 -25.01
C LYS A 242 -8.76 5.37 -24.80
N PRO A 243 -7.85 4.78 -24.01
CA PRO A 243 -6.46 5.23 -23.99
C PRO A 243 -5.83 5.04 -25.37
N GLN A 244 -4.94 5.97 -25.74
CA GLN A 244 -4.13 5.88 -26.95
C GLN A 244 -2.95 4.93 -26.78
#